data_AF-A0A060CC84-F1
#
_entry.id   AF-A0A060CC84-F1
#
_cell.length_a   1.000
_cell.length_b   1.000
_cell.length_c   1.000
_cell.angle_alpha   90.00
_cell.angle_beta   90.00
_cell.angle_gamma   90.00
#
_symmetry.space_group_name_H-M   'P 1'
#
loop_
_entity.id
_entity.type
_entity.pdbx_description
1 polymer ?
#
loop_
_entity_poly.entity_id
_entity_poly.type
_entity_poly.pdbx_seq_one_letter_code
_entity_poly.pdbx_strand_id
1 'polypeptide(L)'
;SYGGFDYDSDYYGDDLPFWSEVTCSDGTRKPHLIVPYTLDANDMRFATAQGFNTAEQFYTYLKDSFDVLYAEGEQAPKMMSVGMHCRLLGRPGRFRALQRFLDYIQQHERVW
;
A
#
# COMPACT_ATOMS: atom_id res chain seq x y z
N SER A 1 19.26 -13.57 -10.57
CA SER A 1 19.12 -14.60 -9.53
C SER A 1 18.00 -14.18 -8.59
N TYR A 2 16.82 -14.80 -8.69
CA TYR A 2 15.70 -14.60 -7.75
C TYR A 2 15.97 -15.33 -6.41
N GLY A 3 17.16 -15.13 -5.84
CA GLY A 3 17.60 -15.85 -4.63
C GLY A 3 17.96 -14.88 -3.53
N GLY A 4 17.40 -15.09 -2.34
CA GLY A 4 17.79 -14.40 -1.10
C GLY A 4 16.85 -13.31 -0.58
N PHE A 5 15.70 -13.08 -1.23
CA PHE A 5 14.67 -12.15 -0.75
C PHE A 5 13.46 -12.91 -0.22
N ASP A 6 12.93 -12.45 0.91
CA ASP A 6 11.76 -13.07 1.56
C ASP A 6 10.46 -12.80 0.79
N TYR A 7 10.37 -11.69 0.06
CA TYR A 7 9.22 -11.32 -0.76
C TYR A 7 9.59 -10.36 -1.90
N ASP A 8 8.64 -10.19 -2.82
CA ASP A 8 8.63 -9.18 -3.89
C ASP A 8 7.32 -8.38 -3.84
N SER A 9 7.39 -7.10 -4.20
CA SER A 9 6.27 -6.16 -4.18
C SER A 9 6.00 -5.49 -5.53
N ASP A 10 6.60 -5.97 -6.62
CA ASP A 10 6.32 -5.53 -7.99
C ASP A 10 5.02 -6.17 -8.52
N TYR A 11 3.95 -6.08 -7.72
CA TYR A 11 2.62 -6.58 -8.03
C TYR A 11 1.54 -5.69 -7.39
N TYR A 12 0.44 -5.47 -8.11
CA TYR A 12 -0.61 -4.50 -7.74
C TYR A 12 -2.04 -5.07 -7.86
N GLY A 13 -2.17 -6.40 -7.98
CA GLY A 13 -3.41 -7.05 -8.40
C GLY A 13 -4.21 -7.77 -7.31
N ASP A 14 -3.80 -7.66 -6.04
CA ASP A 14 -4.45 -8.35 -4.92
C ASP A 14 -4.27 -7.55 -3.62
N ASP A 15 -5.14 -7.81 -2.63
CA ASP A 15 -5.15 -7.19 -1.30
C ASP A 15 -4.54 -8.10 -0.23
N LEU A 16 -4.02 -9.27 -0.64
CA LEU A 16 -3.35 -10.25 0.24
C LEU A 16 -2.03 -10.74 -0.34
N PRO A 17 -1.06 -11.10 0.52
CA PRO A 17 0.11 -11.85 0.09
C PRO A 17 -0.26 -13.21 -0.49
N PHE A 18 0.44 -13.62 -1.53
CA PHE A 18 0.24 -14.93 -2.14
C PHE A 18 1.55 -15.51 -2.67
N TRP A 19 1.61 -16.83 -2.80
CA TRP A 19 2.76 -17.53 -3.35
C TRP A 19 2.65 -17.61 -4.88
N SER A 20 3.69 -17.18 -5.57
CA SER A 20 3.88 -17.36 -7.01
C SER A 20 5.03 -18.33 -7.29
N GLU A 21 5.12 -18.86 -8.51
CA GLU A 21 6.24 -19.68 -8.96
C GLU A 21 7.10 -18.91 -9.95
N VAL A 22 8.36 -18.65 -9.58
CA VAL A 22 9.33 -17.97 -10.46
C VAL A 22 10.32 -18.96 -11.06
N THR A 23 10.61 -18.79 -12.34
CA THR A 23 11.64 -19.57 -13.04
C THR A 23 13.01 -18.93 -12.83
N CYS A 24 13.92 -19.66 -12.20
CA CYS A 24 15.30 -19.26 -11.99
C CYS A 24 16.13 -19.38 -13.28
N SER A 25 17.29 -18.74 -13.31
CA SER A 25 18.21 -18.76 -14.46
C SER A 25 18.74 -20.16 -14.82
N ASP A 26 18.71 -21.09 -13.87
CA ASP A 26 19.06 -22.51 -14.06
C ASP A 26 17.87 -23.37 -14.54
N GLY A 27 16.72 -22.74 -14.83
CA GLY A 27 15.49 -23.43 -15.26
C GLY A 27 14.66 -24.02 -14.13
N THR A 28 15.12 -23.96 -12.88
CA THR A 28 14.33 -24.45 -11.73
C THR A 28 13.18 -23.51 -11.41
N ARG A 29 12.03 -24.05 -10.98
CA ARG A 29 10.91 -23.24 -10.49
C ARG A 29 10.94 -23.23 -8.96
N LYS A 30 10.79 -22.04 -8.37
CA LYS A 30 10.80 -21.87 -6.92
C LYS A 30 9.59 -21.05 -6.46
N PRO A 31 9.00 -21.38 -5.30
CA PRO A 31 7.99 -20.53 -4.69
C PRO A 31 8.64 -19.18 -4.31
N HIS A 32 7.91 -18.10 -4.56
CA HIS A 32 8.30 -16.75 -4.21
C HIS A 32 7.08 -16.01 -3.67
N LEU A 33 7.22 -15.39 -2.51
CA LEU A 33 6.13 -14.67 -1.87
C LEU A 33 5.97 -13.31 -2.53
N ILE A 34 4.75 -13.02 -2.97
CA ILE A 34 4.35 -11.70 -3.43
C ILE A 34 3.61 -11.01 -2.28
N VAL A 35 4.03 -9.80 -1.94
CA VAL A 35 3.35 -8.89 -1.02
C VAL A 35 2.91 -7.68 -1.83
N PRO A 36 1.63 -7.60 -2.25
CA PRO A 36 1.17 -6.56 -3.17
C PRO A 36 1.41 -5.14 -2.68
N TYR A 37 1.72 -4.26 -3.63
CA TYR A 37 1.91 -2.83 -3.44
C TYR A 37 0.79 -2.01 -4.09
N THR A 38 0.90 -0.69 -4.06
CA THR A 38 -0.15 0.24 -4.51
C THR A 38 0.39 1.35 -5.42
N LEU A 39 -0.41 1.72 -6.42
CA LEU A 39 -0.21 2.92 -7.27
C LEU A 39 -1.26 4.00 -7.01
N ASP A 40 -2.29 3.70 -6.23
CA ASP A 40 -3.46 4.52 -5.98
C ASP A 40 -3.48 5.10 -4.55
N ALA A 41 -3.31 4.26 -3.52
CA ALA A 41 -3.02 4.68 -2.14
C ALA A 41 -1.56 5.14 -2.00
N ASN A 42 -1.14 6.06 -2.87
CA ASN A 42 0.25 6.44 -3.05
C ASN A 42 0.39 7.96 -3.30
N ASP A 43 1.26 8.62 -2.54
CA ASP A 43 1.50 10.06 -2.66
C ASP A 43 2.11 10.46 -4.01
N MET A 44 2.60 9.51 -4.82
CA MET A 44 3.01 9.77 -6.21
C MET A 44 1.91 10.44 -7.02
N ARG A 45 0.64 10.24 -6.65
CA ARG A 45 -0.51 10.84 -7.31
C ARG A 45 -0.49 12.38 -7.24
N PHE A 46 0.15 13.00 -6.24
CA PHE A 46 0.41 14.45 -6.23
C PHE A 46 1.28 14.95 -7.39
N ALA A 47 1.94 14.06 -8.12
CA ALA A 47 2.81 14.37 -9.26
C ALA A 47 2.31 13.76 -10.59
N THR A 48 1.06 13.30 -10.63
CA THR A 48 0.42 12.74 -11.83
C THR A 48 -0.72 13.63 -12.29
N ALA A 49 -1.03 13.61 -13.59
CA ALA A 49 -2.03 14.51 -14.19
C ALA A 49 -3.43 14.43 -13.56
N GLN A 50 -3.86 13.25 -13.11
CA GLN A 50 -5.19 13.07 -12.51
C GLN A 50 -5.21 13.35 -11.01
N GLY A 51 -4.08 13.20 -10.31
CA GLY A 51 -4.07 12.87 -8.88
C GLY A 51 -4.43 13.99 -7.90
N PHE A 52 -3.95 13.86 -6.66
CA PHE A 52 -4.43 14.68 -5.55
C PHE A 52 -3.94 16.13 -5.63
N ASN A 53 -4.85 17.07 -5.37
CA ASN A 53 -4.58 18.51 -5.36
C ASN A 53 -4.28 19.03 -3.95
N THR A 54 -4.83 18.37 -2.93
CA THR A 54 -4.73 18.81 -1.53
C THR A 54 -4.44 17.62 -0.60
N ALA A 55 -3.94 17.92 0.60
CA ALA A 55 -3.81 16.91 1.65
C ALA A 55 -5.15 16.26 2.02
N GLU A 56 -6.26 17.00 1.95
CA GLU A 56 -7.60 16.46 2.21
C GLU A 56 -7.90 15.30 1.27
N GLN A 57 -7.71 15.48 -0.04
CA GLN A 57 -8.04 14.45 -1.03
C GLN A 57 -7.25 13.15 -0.79
N PHE A 58 -5.96 13.25 -0.45
CA PHE A 58 -5.17 12.06 -0.14
C PHE A 58 -5.61 11.42 1.18
N TYR A 59 -5.86 12.21 2.23
CA TYR A 59 -6.39 11.70 3.49
C TYR A 59 -7.73 10.98 3.31
N THR A 60 -8.69 11.60 2.62
CA THR A 60 -10.00 11.00 2.35
C THR A 60 -9.85 9.69 1.62
N TYR A 61 -8.98 9.64 0.59
CA TYR A 61 -8.72 8.42 -0.15
C TYR A 61 -8.20 7.29 0.75
N LEU A 62 -7.17 7.58 1.57
CA LEU A 62 -6.62 6.59 2.50
C LEU A 62 -7.65 6.14 3.54
N LYS A 63 -8.42 7.08 4.09
CA LYS A 63 -9.49 6.81 5.06
C LYS A 63 -10.54 5.88 4.47
N ASP A 64 -11.04 6.18 3.27
CA ASP A 64 -12.09 5.40 2.63
C ASP A 64 -11.59 4.00 2.26
N SER A 65 -10.35 3.87 1.76
CA SER A 65 -9.70 2.58 1.53
C SER A 65 -9.59 1.77 2.83
N PHE A 66 -9.13 2.40 3.92
CA PHE A 66 -9.05 1.75 5.22
C PHE A 66 -10.42 1.30 5.72
N ASP A 67 -11.45 2.15 5.67
CA ASP A 67 -12.77 1.84 6.20
C ASP A 67 -13.39 0.61 5.53
N VAL A 68 -13.23 0.49 4.20
CA VAL A 68 -13.68 -0.68 3.45
C VAL A 68 -12.94 -1.93 3.92
N LEU A 69 -11.61 -1.91 3.92
CA LEU A 69 -10.80 -3.07 4.32
C LEU A 69 -11.02 -3.47 5.78
N TYR A 70 -11.22 -2.48 6.65
CA TYR A 70 -11.49 -2.67 8.07
C TYR A 70 -12.85 -3.35 8.28
N ALA A 71 -13.88 -2.91 7.57
CA ALA A 71 -15.20 -3.55 7.60
C ALA A 71 -15.17 -4.98 7.03
N GLU A 72 -14.49 -5.20 5.90
CA GLU A 72 -14.29 -6.55 5.35
C GLU A 72 -13.51 -7.47 6.30
N GLY A 73 -12.63 -6.90 7.14
CA GLY A 73 -11.83 -7.58 8.13
C GLY A 73 -12.62 -8.28 9.24
N GLU A 74 -13.91 -8.01 9.39
CA GLU A 74 -14.78 -8.81 10.26
C GLU A 74 -14.84 -10.28 9.81
N GLN A 75 -14.73 -10.53 8.50
CA GLN A 75 -14.85 -11.86 7.90
C GLN A 75 -13.54 -12.32 7.24
N ALA A 76 -12.87 -11.42 6.52
CA ALA A 76 -11.68 -11.74 5.74
C ALA A 76 -10.70 -10.56 5.77
N PRO A 77 -9.85 -10.46 6.81
CA PRO A 77 -8.83 -9.42 6.93
C PRO A 77 -7.93 -9.34 5.70
N LYS A 78 -7.51 -8.11 5.35
CA LYS A 78 -6.65 -7.76 4.21
C LYS A 78 -5.49 -6.89 4.67
N MET A 79 -4.52 -6.68 3.79
CA MET A 79 -3.48 -5.68 3.99
C MET A 79 -3.77 -4.40 3.20
N MET A 80 -3.20 -3.28 3.66
CA MET A 80 -3.23 -2.01 2.94
C MET A 80 -1.82 -1.45 2.83
N SER A 81 -1.35 -1.23 1.61
CA SER A 81 -0.09 -0.51 1.36
C SER A 81 -0.34 1.00 1.28
N VAL A 82 0.56 1.82 1.81
CA VAL A 82 0.55 3.29 1.67
C VAL A 82 1.89 3.76 1.13
N GLY A 83 1.90 4.18 -0.13
CA GLY A 83 3.12 4.65 -0.80
C GLY A 83 3.48 6.09 -0.44
N MET A 84 4.74 6.30 -0.06
CA MET A 84 5.23 7.61 0.39
C MET A 84 6.59 7.95 -0.23
N HIS A 85 6.75 9.19 -0.67
CA HIS A 85 8.01 9.70 -1.21
C HIS A 85 8.47 10.94 -0.44
N CYS A 86 9.73 10.93 0.04
CA CYS A 86 10.30 12.03 0.84
C CYS A 86 10.12 13.41 0.18
N ARG A 87 10.31 13.49 -1.15
CA ARG A 87 10.21 14.74 -1.92
C ARG A 87 8.78 15.23 -2.14
N LEU A 88 7.78 14.38 -1.92
CA LEU A 88 6.37 14.66 -2.16
C LEU A 88 5.63 14.85 -0.83
N LEU A 89 5.33 13.79 -0.09
CA LEU A 89 4.60 13.86 1.18
C LEU A 89 5.34 14.63 2.27
N GLY A 90 6.67 14.72 2.19
CA GLY A 90 7.49 15.54 3.11
C GLY A 90 7.27 17.05 2.98
N ARG A 91 6.52 17.54 1.99
CA ARG A 91 6.17 18.96 1.87
C ARG A 91 5.10 19.34 2.90
N PRO A 92 5.22 20.48 3.61
CA PRO A 92 4.31 20.84 4.70
C PRO A 92 2.81 20.82 4.35
N GLY A 93 2.45 21.26 3.13
CA GLY A 93 1.07 21.27 2.66
C GLY A 93 0.47 19.88 2.37
N ARG A 94 1.29 18.84 2.22
CA ARG A 94 0.88 17.45 1.95
C ARG A 94 1.00 16.58 3.19
N PHE A 95 2.03 16.83 4.02
CA PHE A 95 2.34 16.04 5.21
C PHE A 95 1.17 15.92 6.20
N ARG A 96 0.27 16.91 6.24
CA ARG A 96 -0.95 16.86 7.04
C ARG A 96 -1.87 15.68 6.72
N ALA A 97 -1.85 15.16 5.49
CA ALA A 97 -2.62 13.97 5.11
C ALA A 97 -2.17 12.74 5.90
N LEU A 98 -0.85 12.53 5.99
CA LEU A 98 -0.26 11.41 6.73
C LEU A 98 -0.58 11.50 8.22
N GLN A 99 -0.40 12.68 8.82
CA GLN A 99 -0.67 12.87 10.25
C GLN A 99 -2.13 12.54 10.57
N ARG A 100 -3.08 13.07 9.78
CA ARG A 100 -4.50 12.79 9.99
C ARG A 100 -4.87 11.34 9.77
N PHE A 101 -4.26 10.67 8.78
CA PHE A 101 -4.52 9.26 8.55
C PHE A 101 -3.99 8.40 9.70
N LEU A 102 -2.79 8.69 10.22
CA LEU A 102 -2.26 8.03 11.41
C LEU A 102 -3.13 8.29 12.65
N ASP A 103 -3.53 9.55 12.88
CA ASP A 103 -4.44 9.91 13.97
C ASP A 103 -5.79 9.19 13.85
N TYR A 104 -6.26 8.94 12.62
CA TYR A 104 -7.49 8.22 12.34
C TYR A 104 -7.37 6.73 12.66
N ILE A 105 -6.42 6.01 12.05
CA ILE A 105 -6.30 4.55 12.25
C ILE A 105 -5.97 4.17 13.70
N GLN A 106 -5.32 5.06 14.46
CA GLN A 106 -5.08 4.87 15.90
C GLN A 106 -6.36 4.86 16.75
N GLN A 107 -7.48 5.34 16.22
CA GLN A 107 -8.78 5.31 16.90
C GLN A 107 -9.50 3.97 16.72
N HIS A 108 -9.00 3.10 15.84
CA HIS A 108 -9.58 1.78 15.56
C HIS A 108 -8.77 0.70 16.30
N GLU A 109 -9.48 -0.19 16.99
CA GLU A 109 -8.87 -1.38 17.56
C GLU A 109 -8.51 -2.40 16.47
N ARG A 110 -7.72 -3.43 16.80
CA ARG A 110 -7.46 -4.56 15.88
C ARG A 110 -6.80 -4.18 14.54
N VAL A 111 -6.10 -3.05 14.50
CA VAL A 111 -5.16 -2.68 13.43
C VAL A 111 -3.76 -3.16 13.82
N TRP A 112 -3.03 -3.78 12.88
CA TRP A 112 -1.65 -4.25 13.09
C TRP A 112 -0.63 -3.27 12.50
#